data_AF-A0A852ZS46-F1
#
_entry.id   AF-A0A852ZS46-F1
#
_cell.length_a   1.000
_cell.length_b   1.000
_cell.length_c   1.000
_cell.angle_alpha   90.00
_cell.angle_beta   90.00
_cell.angle_gamma   90.00
#
_symmetry.space_group_name_H-M   'P 1'
#
loop_
_entity.id
_entity.type
_entity.pdbx_description
1 polymer ?
#
loop_
_entity_poly.entity_id
_entity_poly.type
_entity_poly.pdbx_seq_one_letter_code
_entity_poly.pdbx_strand_id
1 'polypeptide(L)'
;MIAVTGTNGKSSITHTMSGLLRTLGLRVGAIGTIGITLDGEALAVEQRTPTTPQATDLQYLLRQFVDRGATHVVMEASSIALASGGWTAPTWRSGVSPT
;
A
#
# COMPACT_ATOMS: atom_id res chain seq x y z
N MET A 1 5.23 -5.69 -2.46
CA MET A 1 4.04 -4.84 -2.69
C MET A 1 3.09 -5.58 -3.62
N ILE A 2 1.78 -5.45 -3.40
CA ILE A 2 0.71 -5.95 -4.26
C ILE A 2 -0.14 -4.74 -4.70
N ALA A 3 -0.38 -4.58 -5.99
CA ALA A 3 -1.24 -3.54 -6.53
C ALA A 3 -2.48 -4.15 -7.17
N VAL A 4 -3.66 -3.64 -6.82
CA VAL A 4 -4.96 -4.11 -7.32
C VAL A 4 -5.53 -3.06 -8.25
N THR A 5 -5.71 -3.42 -9.52
CA THR A 5 -6.29 -2.56 -10.55
C THR A 5 -7.56 -3.15 -11.15
N GLY A 6 -8.34 -2.33 -11.86
CA GLY A 6 -9.59 -2.72 -12.51
C GLY A 6 -10.68 -1.67 -12.39
N THR A 7 -11.76 -1.85 -13.14
CA THR A 7 -12.89 -0.90 -13.17
C THR A 7 -13.67 -0.93 -11.85
N ASN A 8 -13.90 -2.14 -11.30
CA ASN A 8 -14.69 -2.36 -10.09
C ASN A 8 -13.98 -3.30 -9.10
N GLY A 9 -14.36 -3.26 -7.82
CA GLY A 9 -13.95 -4.25 -6.82
C GLY A 9 -12.55 -4.05 -6.18
N LYS A 10 -11.75 -3.07 -6.64
CA LYS A 10 -10.41 -2.80 -6.11
C LYS A 10 -10.36 -2.68 -4.59
N SER A 11 -11.25 -1.87 -4.00
CA SER A 11 -11.28 -1.63 -2.57
C SER A 11 -11.66 -2.88 -1.79
N SER A 12 -12.63 -3.66 -2.28
CA SER A 12 -13.04 -4.91 -1.66
C SER A 12 -11.89 -5.93 -1.66
N ILE A 13 -11.25 -6.12 -2.82
CA ILE A 13 -10.09 -7.03 -2.96
C ILE A 13 -8.93 -6.56 -2.08
N THR A 14 -8.59 -5.27 -2.10
CA THR A 14 -7.51 -4.70 -1.28
C THR A 14 -7.76 -4.92 0.21
N HIS A 15 -9.00 -4.72 0.65
CA HIS A 15 -9.42 -4.94 2.03
C HIS A 15 -9.34 -6.43 2.43
N THR A 16 -9.87 -7.33 1.59
CA THR A 16 -9.79 -8.78 1.85
C THR A 16 -8.35 -9.28 1.88
N MET A 17 -7.50 -8.84 0.94
CA MET A 17 -6.10 -9.23 0.90
C MET A 17 -5.31 -8.72 2.11
N SER A 18 -5.52 -7.46 2.52
CA SER A 18 -4.82 -6.92 3.69
C SER A 18 -5.22 -7.65 4.96
N GLY A 19 -6.52 -7.96 5.12
CA GLY A 19 -7.04 -8.78 6.22
C GLY A 19 -6.41 -10.17 6.24
N LEU A 20 -6.40 -10.88 5.12
CA LEU A 20 -5.80 -12.21 5.03
C LEU A 20 -4.31 -12.21 5.39
N LEU A 21 -3.52 -11.28 4.84
CA LEU A 21 -2.09 -11.17 5.18
C LEU A 21 -1.87 -10.89 6.67
N ARG A 22 -2.72 -10.06 7.30
CA ARG A 22 -2.67 -9.83 8.75
C ARG A 22 -2.99 -11.09 9.56
N THR A 23 -3.96 -11.90 9.12
CA THR A 23 -4.26 -13.18 9.80
C THR A 23 -3.10 -14.17 9.73
N LEU A 24 -2.20 -14.02 8.76
CA LEU A 24 -0.95 -14.79 8.65
C LEU A 24 0.19 -14.21 9.51
N GLY A 25 -0.10 -13.24 10.39
CA GLY A 25 0.89 -12.61 11.27
C GLY A 25 1.81 -11.61 10.56
N LEU A 26 1.49 -11.22 9.33
CA LEU A 26 2.29 -10.25 8.57
C LEU A 26 1.90 -8.82 8.96
N ARG A 27 2.88 -7.91 8.92
CA ARG A 27 2.65 -6.48 9.12
C ARG A 27 2.34 -5.82 7.78
N VAL A 28 1.14 -5.26 7.65
CA VAL A 28 0.58 -4.91 6.34
C VAL A 28 0.17 -3.44 6.29
N GLY A 29 0.79 -2.70 5.38
CA GLY A 29 0.32 -1.39 4.94
C GLY A 29 -0.78 -1.51 3.89
N ALA A 30 -1.80 -0.66 3.93
CA ALA A 30 -2.78 -0.52 2.86
C ALA A 30 -2.84 0.94 2.38
N ILE A 31 -2.98 1.13 1.07
CA ILE A 31 -3.18 2.43 0.43
C ILE A 31 -4.39 2.33 -0.48
N GLY A 32 -5.42 3.14 -0.28
CA GLY A 32 -6.59 3.11 -1.16
C GLY A 32 -7.70 4.06 -0.77
N THR A 33 -8.90 3.76 -1.26
CA THR A 33 -10.09 4.62 -1.10
C THR A 33 -10.50 4.77 0.37
N ILE A 34 -10.22 3.77 1.18
CA ILE A 34 -10.53 3.75 2.62
C ILE A 34 -9.43 4.48 3.44
N GLY A 35 -8.39 4.96 2.77
CA GLY A 35 -7.27 5.70 3.36
C GLY A 35 -5.97 4.90 3.39
N ILE A 36 -5.07 5.34 4.26
CA ILE A 36 -3.75 4.74 4.45
C ILE A 36 -3.73 4.12 5.83
N THR A 37 -3.51 2.80 5.91
CA THR A 37 -3.53 2.07 7.18
C THR A 37 -2.28 1.22 7.35
N LEU A 38 -1.91 0.96 8.59
CA LEU A 38 -0.92 -0.04 8.98
C LEU A 38 -1.57 -0.98 9.98
N ASP A 39 -1.56 -2.28 9.69
CA ASP A 39 -2.19 -3.30 10.52
C ASP A 39 -3.67 -3.00 10.82
N GLY A 40 -4.36 -2.40 9.85
CA GLY A 40 -5.78 -2.01 9.94
C GLY A 40 -6.06 -0.68 10.61
N GLU A 41 -5.07 -0.07 11.25
CA GLU A 41 -5.21 1.22 11.93
C GLU A 41 -4.83 2.37 11.01
N ALA A 42 -5.55 3.49 11.11
CA ALA A 42 -5.25 4.68 10.33
C ALA A 42 -3.82 5.16 10.60
N LEU A 43 -3.03 5.26 9.54
CA LEU A 43 -1.68 5.77 9.64
C LEU A 43 -1.72 7.30 9.63
N ALA A 44 -1.31 7.92 10.74
CA ALA A 44 -1.16 9.36 10.81
C ALA A 44 0.00 9.82 9.91
N VAL A 45 -0.31 10.12 8.66
CA VAL A 45 0.58 10.76 7.70
C VAL A 45 0.05 12.14 7.36
N GLU A 46 0.95 13.12 7.25
CA GLU A 46 0.61 14.51 6.94
C GLU A 46 -0.05 14.69 5.56
N GLN A 47 0.09 13.69 4.68
CA GLN A 47 -0.40 13.70 3.30
C GLN A 47 -1.86 13.22 3.21
N ARG A 48 -2.77 14.11 2.79
CA ARG A 48 -4.09 13.73 2.25
C ARG A 48 -3.91 13.11 0.87
N THR A 49 -3.58 11.82 0.83
CA THR A 49 -3.23 11.18 -0.43
C THR A 49 -4.51 10.81 -1.19
N PRO A 50 -4.63 11.14 -2.49
CA PRO A 50 -5.72 10.63 -3.34
C PRO A 50 -5.72 9.10 -3.40
N THR A 51 -6.78 8.52 -3.95
CA THR A 51 -6.89 7.07 -4.30
C THR A 51 -5.75 6.53 -5.18
N THR A 52 -4.86 7.40 -5.65
CA THR A 52 -3.62 7.10 -6.35
C THR A 52 -2.57 8.15 -5.93
N PRO A 53 -1.60 7.82 -5.06
CA PRO A 53 -0.48 8.70 -4.73
C PRO A 53 0.33 9.03 -5.99
N GLN A 54 0.88 10.24 -6.14
CA GLN A 54 1.91 10.46 -7.15
C GLN A 54 3.16 9.63 -6.80
N ALA A 55 4.07 9.42 -7.76
CA ALA A 55 5.25 8.57 -7.54
C ALA A 55 6.06 8.97 -6.29
N THR A 56 6.21 10.27 -6.04
CA THR A 56 6.89 10.81 -4.85
C THR A 56 6.12 10.49 -3.56
N ASP A 57 4.80 10.67 -3.57
CA ASP A 57 3.95 10.36 -2.41
C ASP A 57 3.98 8.87 -2.09
N LEU A 58 3.94 8.02 -3.13
CA LEU A 58 4.05 6.57 -2.96
C LEU A 58 5.38 6.20 -2.30
N GLN A 59 6.51 6.77 -2.75
CA GLN A 59 7.81 6.51 -2.12
C GLN A 59 7.85 6.98 -0.66
N TYR A 60 7.28 8.14 -0.37
CA TYR A 60 7.16 8.64 1.01
C TYR A 60 6.33 7.69 1.89
N LEU A 61 5.17 7.24 1.41
CA LEU A 61 4.33 6.28 2.14
C LEU A 61 5.02 4.94 2.34
N LEU A 62 5.74 4.45 1.32
CA LEU A 62 6.52 3.22 1.45
C LEU A 62 7.61 3.36 2.49
N ARG A 63 8.29 4.51 2.53
CA ARG A 63 9.27 4.80 3.58
C ARG A 63 8.62 4.76 4.97
N GLN A 64 7.46 5.40 5.13
CA GLN A 64 6.72 5.40 6.40
C GLN A 64 6.30 4.00 6.85
N PHE A 65 5.98 3.11 5.91
CA PHE A 65 5.68 1.71 6.18
C PHE A 65 6.93 0.91 6.58
N VAL A 66 8.05 1.08 5.87
CA VAL A 66 9.33 0.43 6.23
C VAL A 66 9.78 0.84 7.63
N ASP A 67 9.77 2.15 7.92
CA ASP A 67 10.21 2.68 9.22
C ASP A 67 9.34 2.18 10.38
N ARG A 68 8.12 1.74 10.10
CA ARG A 68 7.19 1.15 11.09
C ARG A 68 7.16 -0.38 11.05
N GLY A 69 8.02 -1.02 10.27
CA GLY A 69 8.18 -2.47 10.24
C GLY A 69 7.12 -3.22 9.43
N ALA A 70 6.42 -2.56 8.50
CA ALA A 70 5.58 -3.27 7.55
C ALA A 70 6.45 -4.22 6.71
N THR A 71 5.93 -5.42 6.44
CA THR A 71 6.59 -6.39 5.56
C THR A 71 5.92 -6.43 4.19
N HIS A 72 4.64 -6.07 4.13
CA HIS A 72 3.81 -6.09 2.93
C HIS A 72 3.02 -4.79 2.78
N VAL A 73 2.72 -4.42 1.53
CA VAL A 73 1.84 -3.30 1.20
C VAL A 73 0.86 -3.75 0.13
N VAL A 74 -0.43 -3.50 0.34
CA VAL A 74 -1.52 -3.71 -0.64
C VAL A 74 -2.06 -2.35 -1.05
N MET A 75 -2.12 -2.07 -2.35
CA MET A 75 -2.51 -0.76 -2.88
C MET A 75 -3.60 -0.86 -3.93
N GLU A 76 -4.61 0.00 -3.83
CA GLU A 76 -5.54 0.27 -4.94
C GLU A 76 -4.84 1.11 -6.01
N ALA A 77 -4.77 0.62 -7.23
CA ALA A 77 -4.20 1.33 -8.38
C ALA A 77 -5.31 1.63 -9.42
N SER A 78 -5.56 2.90 -9.70
CA SER A 78 -6.46 3.28 -10.79
C SER A 78 -5.84 2.92 -12.16
N SER A 79 -6.68 2.66 -13.16
CA SER A 79 -6.24 2.36 -14.53
C SER A 79 -5.42 3.50 -15.15
N ILE A 80 -5.69 4.75 -14.75
CA ILE A 80 -4.93 5.95 -15.15
C ILE A 80 -3.51 5.94 -14.58
N ALA A 81 -3.32 5.41 -13.37
CA ALA A 81 -2.01 5.29 -12.73
C ALA A 81 -1.06 4.35 -13.49
N LEU A 82 -1.60 3.27 -14.08
CA LEU A 82 -0.82 2.30 -14.85
C LEU A 82 -0.60 2.76 -16.31
N ALA A 83 -1.59 3.43 -16.90
CA ALA A 83 -1.53 3.86 -18.31
C ALA A 83 -0.62 5.08 -18.55
N SER A 84 -0.33 5.87 -17.51
CA SER A 84 0.50 7.09 -17.61
C SER A 84 2.01 6.83 -17.75
N GLY A 85 2.45 5.57 -17.86
CA GLY A 85 3.85 5.21 -18.13
C GLY A 85 4.85 5.50 -16.99
N GLY A 86 4.43 6.22 -15.95
CA GLY A 86 5.25 6.57 -14.78
C GLY A 86 5.23 5.56 -13.64
N TRP A 87 4.47 4.46 -13.75
CA TRP A 87 4.40 3.45 -12.70
C TRP A 87 5.40 2.33 -12.94
N THR A 88 6.63 2.53 -12.47
CA THR A 88 7.56 1.42 -12.24
C THR A 88 7.30 0.91 -10.82
N ALA A 89 6.94 -0.37 -10.67
CA ALA A 89 6.75 -0.95 -9.34
C ALA A 89 8.04 -0.75 -8.53
N PRO A 90 8.00 0.00 -7.41
CA PRO A 90 9.19 0.21 -6.61
C PRO A 90 9.66 -1.12 -6.05
N THR A 91 10.94 -1.43 -6.21
CA THR A 91 11.57 -2.60 -5.58
C THR A 91 11.52 -2.45 -4.07
N TRP A 92 10.59 -3.18 -3.45
CA TRP A 92 10.46 -3.33 -2.02
C TRP A 92 11.32 -4.51 -1.56
N ARG A 93 12.40 -4.24 -0.81
CA ARG A 93 13.18 -5.28 -0.12
C ARG A 93 12.76 -5.29 1.34
N SER A 94 12.11 -6.37 1.77
CA SER A 94 11.86 -6.60 3.20
C SER A 94 13.19 -6.83 3.91
N GLY A 95 13.65 -5.85 4.69
CA GLY A 95 14.74 -6.03 5.64
C GLY A 95 14.16 -6.51 6.96
N VAL A 96 14.31 -7.80 7.27
CA VAL A 96 14.04 -8.32 8.61
C VAL A 96 15.36 -8.32 9.34
N SER A 97 15.55 -7.43 10.32
CA SER A 97 16.68 -7.54 11.25
C SER A 97 16.37 -8.68 12.22
N PRO A 98 17.14 -9.78 12.24
CA PRO A 98 16.97 -10.78 13.27
C PRO A 98 17.53 -10.20 14.57
N THR A 99 16.66 -9.99 15.55
CA THR A 99 17.03 -9.97 16.97
C THR A 99 16.49 -11.23 17.59
#